data_AF-A0A8X6VC66-F1
#
_entry.id   AF-A0A8X6VC66-F1
#
_cell.length_a   1.000
_cell.length_b   1.000
_cell.length_c   1.000
_cell.angle_alpha   90.00
_cell.angle_beta   90.00
_cell.angle_gamma   90.00
#
_symmetry.space_group_name_H-M   'P 1'
#
loop_
_entity.id
_entity.type
_entity.pdbx_description
1 polymer ?
#
loop_
_entity_poly.entity_id
_entity_poly.type
_entity_poly.pdbx_seq_one_letter_code
_entity_poly.pdbx_strand_id
1 'polypeptide(L)'
;MMQDSERAMIFQIEITKRWILKIGEVMLLYVAYILYCKSGGSRSPKLFKMELIEKIISENHRDEFSATSGRPSISPSPLRLTSRHFRDVILATEKKKSNPTIQCSRKRDSRGKPVRKETRYQCTECQVSLYVVPCFKNYHTKTNV
;
A
#
# COMPACT_ATOMS: atom_id res chain seq x y z
N MET A 1 -9.75 27.08 39.90
CA MET A 1 -10.06 28.17 38.94
C MET A 1 -8.88 28.61 38.07
N MET A 2 -7.62 28.25 38.37
CA MET A 2 -6.45 28.68 37.58
C MET A 2 -6.07 27.73 36.42
N GLN A 3 -6.57 26.49 36.44
CA GLN A 3 -6.32 25.50 35.36
C GLN A 3 -7.15 25.75 34.10
N ASP A 4 -8.33 26.38 34.22
CA ASP A 4 -9.20 26.63 33.06
C ASP A 4 -8.67 27.79 32.19
N SER A 5 -8.03 28.80 32.79
CA SER A 5 -7.39 29.89 32.05
C SER A 5 -6.15 29.44 31.29
N GLU A 6 -5.36 28.53 31.87
CA GLU A 6 -4.20 27.93 31.19
C GLU A 6 -4.65 27.04 30.01
N ARG A 7 -5.70 26.24 30.19
CA ARG A 7 -6.27 25.41 29.11
C ARG A 7 -6.85 26.26 27.98
N ALA A 8 -7.54 27.36 28.31
CA ALA A 8 -8.06 28.29 27.31
C ALA A 8 -6.94 28.98 26.52
N MET A 9 -5.84 29.36 27.19
CA MET A 9 -4.67 29.95 26.54
C MET A 9 -3.98 28.96 25.60
N ILE A 10 -3.74 27.72 26.05
CA ILE A 10 -3.17 26.65 25.22
C ILE A 10 -4.06 26.38 24.01
N PHE A 11 -5.39 26.33 24.20
CA PHE A 11 -6.33 26.13 23.11
C PHE A 11 -6.29 27.26 22.06
N GLN A 12 -6.19 28.52 22.49
CA GLN A 12 -6.04 29.66 21.58
C GLN A 12 -4.70 29.65 20.83
N ILE A 13 -3.62 29.24 21.51
CA ILE A 13 -2.31 29.05 20.88
C ILE A 13 -2.39 27.94 19.82
N GLU A 14 -3.08 26.85 20.09
CA GLU A 14 -3.24 25.75 19.13
C GLU A 14 -4.06 26.18 17.90
N ILE A 15 -5.13 26.95 18.13
CA ILE A 15 -5.95 27.53 17.06
C ILE A 15 -5.10 28.45 16.18
N THR A 16 -4.39 29.40 16.78
CA THR A 16 -3.59 30.38 16.04
C THR A 16 -2.48 29.72 15.24
N LYS A 17 -1.76 28.74 15.79
CA LYS A 17 -0.80 27.92 15.04
C LYS A 17 -1.45 27.27 13.81
N ARG A 18 -2.63 26.68 13.98
CA ARG A 18 -3.34 26.01 12.88
C ARG A 18 -3.76 26.99 11.77
N TRP A 19 -4.13 28.22 12.13
CA TRP A 19 -4.44 29.27 11.16
C TRP A 19 -3.18 29.78 10.44
N ILE A 20 -2.09 30.02 11.16
CA ILE A 20 -0.82 30.48 10.59
C ILE A 20 -0.30 29.46 9.57
N LEU A 21 -0.30 28.17 9.93
CA LEU A 21 0.12 27.09 9.02
C LEU A 21 -0.74 27.05 7.75
N LYS A 22 -2.06 27.11 7.89
CA LYS A 22 -2.99 27.12 6.75
C LYS A 22 -2.80 28.32 5.84
N ILE A 23 -2.61 29.51 6.41
CA ILE A 23 -2.37 30.73 5.63
C ILE A 23 -1.03 30.61 4.88
N GLY A 24 0.02 30.12 5.54
CA GLY A 24 1.33 29.88 4.94
C GLY A 24 1.27 28.95 3.73
N GLU A 25 0.55 27.83 3.83
CA GLU A 25 0.37 26.88 2.71
C GLU A 25 -0.29 27.53 1.49
N VAL A 26 -1.36 28.30 1.70
CA VAL A 26 -2.07 29.01 0.62
C VAL A 26 -1.17 30.06 -0.03
N MET A 27 -0.41 30.79 0.77
CA MET A 27 0.53 31.81 0.26
C MET A 27 1.65 31.19 -0.57
N LEU A 28 2.24 30.08 -0.13
CA LEU A 28 3.29 29.39 -0.87
C LEU A 28 2.81 28.88 -2.23
N LEU A 29 1.62 28.27 -2.28
CA LEU A 29 1.01 27.82 -3.55
C LEU A 29 0.74 28.99 -4.50
N TYR A 30 0.34 30.14 -3.96
CA TYR A 30 0.10 31.35 -4.76
C TYR A 30 1.39 31.93 -5.34
N VAL A 31 2.47 32.00 -4.54
CA VAL A 31 3.79 32.44 -5.01
C VAL A 31 4.31 31.51 -6.11
N ALA A 32 4.19 30.19 -5.93
CA ALA A 32 4.57 29.21 -6.96
C ALA A 32 3.77 29.39 -8.26
N TYR A 33 2.47 29.69 -8.16
CA TYR A 33 1.62 29.97 -9.32
C TYR A 33 2.05 31.24 -10.07
N ILE A 34 2.38 32.32 -9.36
CA ILE A 34 2.90 33.55 -9.98
C ILE A 34 4.19 33.27 -10.75
N LEU A 35 5.11 32.50 -10.15
CA LEU A 35 6.37 32.12 -10.82
C LEU A 35 6.11 31.31 -12.09
N TYR A 36 5.17 30.37 -12.04
CA TYR A 36 4.72 29.59 -13.19
C TYR A 36 4.10 30.45 -14.30
N CYS A 37 3.29 31.45 -13.95
CA CYS A 37 2.74 32.38 -14.93
C CYS A 37 3.85 33.23 -15.57
N LYS A 38 4.85 33.67 -14.79
CA LYS A 38 5.99 34.43 -15.32
C LYS A 38 6.90 33.61 -16.25
N SER A 39 6.95 32.30 -16.10
CA SER A 39 7.70 31.41 -17.00
C SER A 39 6.96 31.04 -18.29
N GLY A 40 5.79 31.64 -18.55
CA GLY A 40 4.99 31.40 -19.75
C GLY A 40 3.86 30.37 -19.57
N GLY A 41 3.59 29.94 -18.33
CA GLY A 41 2.48 29.07 -18.02
C GLY A 41 1.13 29.79 -18.12
N SER A 42 0.20 29.25 -18.90
CA SER A 42 -1.14 29.83 -19.11
C SER A 42 -2.28 29.04 -18.42
N ARG A 43 -1.94 28.08 -17.55
CA ARG A 43 -2.95 27.22 -16.90
C ARG A 43 -3.70 27.97 -15.80
N SER A 44 -4.95 27.55 -15.58
CA SER A 44 -5.75 28.05 -14.46
C SER A 44 -5.16 27.60 -13.11
N PRO A 45 -5.37 28.36 -12.02
CA PRO A 45 -4.80 28.02 -10.70
C PRO A 45 -5.18 26.62 -10.21
N LYS A 46 -6.41 26.19 -10.50
CA LYS A 46 -6.91 24.85 -10.15
C LYS A 46 -6.13 23.76 -10.87
N LEU A 47 -5.94 23.90 -12.18
CA LEU A 47 -5.23 22.91 -12.99
C LEU A 47 -3.75 22.85 -12.61
N PHE A 48 -3.13 24.00 -12.39
CA PHE A 48 -1.75 24.08 -11.87
C PHE A 48 -1.59 23.30 -10.57
N LYS A 49 -2.53 23.49 -9.62
CA LYS A 49 -2.48 22.77 -8.33
C LYS A 49 -2.57 21.26 -8.51
N MET A 50 -3.44 20.76 -9.39
CA MET A 50 -3.59 19.32 -9.64
C MET A 50 -2.31 18.72 -10.25
N GLU A 51 -1.75 19.36 -11.27
CA GLU A 51 -0.52 18.93 -11.93
C GLU A 51 0.68 18.96 -10.96
N LEU A 52 0.75 19.98 -10.11
CA LEU A 52 1.78 20.07 -9.06
C LEU A 52 1.65 18.91 -8.06
N ILE A 53 0.44 18.57 -7.63
CA ILE A 53 0.19 17.44 -6.71
C ILE A 53 0.61 16.13 -7.38
N GLU A 54 0.19 15.89 -8.63
CA GLU A 54 0.57 14.69 -9.38
C GLU A 54 2.08 14.56 -9.53
N LYS A 55 2.77 15.66 -9.83
CA LYS A 55 4.23 15.70 -9.96
C LYS A 55 4.93 15.39 -8.64
N ILE A 56 4.54 16.05 -7.55
CA ILE A 56 5.09 15.81 -6.20
C ILE A 56 4.89 14.35 -5.80
N ILE A 57 3.69 13.80 -6.06
CA ILE A 57 3.37 12.41 -5.79
C ILE A 57 4.29 11.50 -6.60
N SER A 58 4.43 11.73 -7.92
CA SER A 58 5.28 10.93 -8.79
C SER A 58 6.76 10.96 -8.39
N GLU A 59 7.26 12.10 -7.94
CA GLU A 59 8.67 12.29 -7.55
C GLU A 59 8.99 11.77 -6.14
N ASN A 60 7.99 11.75 -5.24
CA ASN A 60 8.15 11.31 -3.85
C ASN A 60 7.57 9.93 -3.57
N HIS A 61 7.07 9.21 -4.57
CA HIS A 61 6.78 7.79 -4.48
C HIS A 61 8.09 7.01 -4.25
N ARG A 62 8.50 6.90 -2.99
CA ARG A 62 9.31 5.78 -2.50
C ARG A 62 8.34 4.67 -2.13
N ASP A 63 8.68 3.43 -2.45
CA ASP A 63 7.90 2.22 -2.14
C ASP A 63 7.75 1.93 -0.61
N GLU A 64 7.97 2.93 0.24
CA GLU A 64 7.84 2.85 1.69
C GLU A 64 6.41 3.22 2.12
N PHE A 65 5.55 2.21 2.09
CA PHE A 65 4.28 2.23 2.79
C PHE A 65 4.48 2.35 4.30
N SER A 66 4.42 3.57 4.84
CA SER A 66 4.27 3.75 6.30
C SER A 66 2.83 3.43 6.70
N ALA A 67 2.60 2.17 7.07
CA ALA A 67 1.34 1.75 7.66
C ALA A 67 1.22 2.31 9.08
N THR A 68 0.54 3.43 9.31
CA THR A 68 -0.04 3.74 10.63
C THR A 68 -1.24 4.71 10.55
N SER A 69 -2.41 4.20 10.97
CA SER A 69 -3.61 4.88 11.50
C SER A 69 -4.67 5.47 10.54
N GLY A 70 -5.86 4.81 10.47
CA GLY A 70 -7.10 5.39 9.90
C GLY A 70 -8.22 4.38 9.54
N ARG A 71 -9.49 4.85 9.58
CA ARG A 71 -10.75 4.11 9.28
C ARG A 71 -10.76 3.51 7.86
N PRO A 72 -11.24 2.27 7.64
CA PRO A 72 -11.21 1.64 6.31
C PRO A 72 -12.11 2.36 5.29
N SER A 73 -11.61 2.55 4.06
CA SER A 73 -12.34 3.17 2.94
C SER A 73 -13.41 2.24 2.34
N ILE A 74 -14.52 2.84 1.90
CA ILE A 74 -15.65 2.16 1.22
C ILE A 74 -15.36 1.89 -0.27
N SER A 75 -14.34 2.53 -0.86
CA SER A 75 -13.83 2.20 -2.20
C SER A 75 -12.68 1.20 -2.15
N PRO A 76 -12.58 0.27 -3.13
CA PRO A 76 -11.44 -0.64 -3.20
C PRO A 76 -10.19 0.17 -3.57
N SER A 77 -9.25 0.24 -2.63
CA SER A 77 -7.89 0.72 -2.86
C SER A 77 -7.24 -0.10 -3.99
N PRO A 78 -6.64 0.51 -5.02
CA PRO A 78 -6.06 -0.22 -6.16
C PRO A 78 -4.87 -1.12 -5.77
N LEU A 79 -4.31 -0.94 -4.57
CA LEU A 79 -3.24 -1.78 -4.01
C LEU A 79 -3.74 -3.05 -3.32
N ARG A 80 -5.05 -3.18 -3.06
CA ARG A 80 -5.61 -4.38 -2.44
C ARG A 80 -5.52 -5.62 -3.36
N LEU A 81 -5.28 -5.39 -4.65
CA LEU A 81 -5.25 -6.42 -5.69
C LEU A 81 -3.82 -6.89 -6.06
N THR A 82 -2.77 -6.11 -5.81
CA THR A 82 -1.43 -6.39 -6.36
C THR A 82 -0.46 -7.09 -5.42
N SER A 83 -0.69 -7.05 -4.10
CA SER A 83 0.22 -7.66 -3.11
C SER A 83 -0.30 -8.99 -2.53
N ARG A 84 -1.49 -9.44 -2.91
CA ARG A 84 -2.00 -10.75 -2.46
C ARG A 84 -1.64 -11.80 -3.49
N HIS A 85 -0.69 -12.66 -3.14
CA HIS A 85 -0.48 -13.93 -3.83
C HIS A 85 -1.79 -14.72 -3.90
N PHE A 86 -2.32 -14.90 -5.11
CA PHE A 86 -3.50 -15.73 -5.35
C PHE A 86 -3.08 -17.17 -5.67
N ARG A 87 -3.96 -18.12 -5.28
CA ARG A 87 -3.79 -19.52 -5.70
C ARG A 87 -4.26 -19.64 -7.13
N ASP A 88 -3.43 -20.23 -7.97
CA ASP A 88 -3.81 -20.64 -9.30
C ASP A 88 -3.72 -22.16 -9.45
N VAL A 89 -4.41 -22.72 -10.43
CA VAL A 89 -4.41 -24.13 -10.74
C VAL A 89 -3.25 -24.43 -11.70
N ILE A 90 -2.52 -25.50 -11.42
CA ILE A 90 -1.45 -25.96 -12.30
C ILE A 90 -2.06 -26.38 -13.65
N LEU A 91 -1.68 -25.67 -14.72
CA LEU A 91 -2.12 -25.99 -16.08
C LEU A 91 -1.51 -27.31 -16.54
N ALA A 92 -2.31 -28.13 -17.22
CA ALA A 92 -1.82 -29.33 -17.88
C ALA A 92 -0.93 -28.92 -19.05
N THR A 93 0.36 -29.25 -18.96
CA THR A 93 1.29 -29.16 -20.09
C THR A 93 1.06 -30.37 -21.00
N GLU A 94 1.36 -30.26 -22.30
CA GLU A 94 1.14 -31.31 -23.33
C GLU A 94 1.68 -32.70 -22.94
N LYS A 95 2.65 -32.77 -22.03
CA LYS A 95 3.29 -34.01 -21.53
C LYS A 95 2.71 -34.54 -20.21
N LYS A 96 1.75 -33.87 -19.57
CA LYS A 96 1.15 -34.26 -18.29
C LYS A 96 -0.37 -34.47 -18.42
N LYS A 97 -0.89 -35.47 -17.70
CA LYS A 97 -2.32 -35.79 -17.63
C LYS A 97 -3.16 -34.55 -17.29
N SER A 98 -4.44 -34.58 -17.70
CA SER A 98 -5.47 -33.54 -17.52
C SER A 98 -5.55 -32.88 -16.11
N ASN A 99 -5.02 -33.53 -15.06
CA ASN A 99 -4.96 -33.01 -13.70
C ASN A 99 -3.55 -33.17 -13.09
N PRO A 100 -2.60 -32.27 -13.38
CA PRO A 100 -1.27 -32.34 -12.79
C PRO A 100 -1.30 -32.00 -11.29
N THR A 101 -0.60 -32.79 -10.49
CA THR A 101 -0.39 -32.59 -9.06
C THR A 101 1.12 -32.49 -8.77
N ILE A 102 1.50 -31.61 -7.85
CA ILE A 102 2.91 -31.39 -7.46
C ILE A 102 3.02 -31.46 -5.93
N GLN A 103 4.13 -31.97 -5.40
CA GLN A 103 4.35 -32.07 -3.96
C GLN A 103 4.38 -30.69 -3.27
N CYS A 104 3.78 -30.60 -2.08
CA CYS A 104 3.86 -29.40 -1.24
C CYS A 104 5.28 -29.23 -0.67
N SER A 105 5.92 -28.09 -0.92
CA SER A 105 7.31 -27.82 -0.50
C SER A 105 7.49 -27.63 1.02
N ARG A 106 6.42 -27.27 1.74
CA ARG A 106 6.52 -26.83 3.14
C ARG A 106 6.34 -27.94 4.17
N LYS A 107 5.61 -29.02 3.86
CA LYS A 107 5.27 -30.03 4.86
C LYS A 107 6.39 -31.07 4.97
N ARG A 108 7.09 -31.07 6.10
CA ARG A 108 8.04 -32.13 6.48
C ARG A 108 7.44 -33.00 7.57
N ASP A 109 7.77 -34.29 7.55
CA ASP A 109 7.39 -35.28 8.55
C ASP A 109 8.18 -35.04 9.86
N SER A 110 7.81 -35.71 10.94
CA SER A 110 8.52 -35.67 12.24
C SER A 110 10.01 -36.01 12.13
N ARG A 111 10.37 -36.79 11.10
CA ARG A 111 11.75 -37.19 10.76
C ARG A 111 12.45 -36.24 9.76
N GLY A 112 11.88 -35.06 9.51
CA GLY A 112 12.43 -34.05 8.59
C GLY A 112 12.31 -34.35 7.10
N LYS A 113 11.74 -35.51 6.72
CA LYS A 113 11.54 -35.90 5.31
C LYS A 113 10.35 -35.16 4.69
N PRO A 114 10.37 -34.82 3.40
CA PRO A 114 9.24 -34.14 2.76
C PRO A 114 8.02 -35.07 2.71
N VAL A 115 6.89 -34.59 3.22
CA VAL A 115 5.64 -35.37 3.21
C VAL A 115 5.15 -35.48 1.78
N ARG A 116 4.85 -36.70 1.31
CA ARG A 116 4.29 -36.98 -0.02
C ARG A 116 2.80 -36.60 -0.11
N LYS A 117 2.47 -35.33 0.18
CA LYS A 117 1.14 -34.77 -0.10
C LYS A 117 1.25 -33.86 -1.32
N GLU A 118 0.46 -34.16 -2.33
CA GLU A 118 0.42 -33.41 -3.58
C GLU A 118 -0.69 -32.35 -3.55
N THR A 119 -0.49 -31.26 -4.29
CA THR A 119 -1.42 -30.15 -4.47
C THR A 119 -1.59 -29.87 -5.96
N ARG A 120 -2.78 -29.40 -6.33
CA ARG A 120 -3.09 -28.88 -7.66
C ARG A 120 -2.91 -27.37 -7.78
N TYR A 121 -2.59 -26.73 -6.66
CA TYR A 121 -2.56 -25.28 -6.55
C TYR A 121 -1.13 -24.79 -6.36
N GLN A 122 -0.79 -23.71 -7.07
CA GLN A 122 0.50 -23.04 -7.04
C GLN A 122 0.28 -21.53 -6.85
N CYS A 123 1.24 -20.86 -6.21
CA CYS A 123 1.33 -19.40 -6.32
C CYS A 123 2.08 -19.05 -7.62
N THR A 124 1.46 -18.32 -8.55
CA THR A 124 2.10 -17.91 -9.81
C THR A 124 3.26 -16.95 -9.59
N GLU A 125 3.13 -16.07 -8.60
CA GLU A 125 4.12 -15.05 -8.27
C GLU A 125 5.37 -15.65 -7.59
N CYS A 126 5.20 -16.58 -6.64
CA CYS A 126 6.33 -17.25 -5.96
C CYS A 126 6.79 -18.54 -6.65
N GLN A 127 6.03 -19.02 -7.64
CA GLN A 127 6.22 -20.31 -8.29
C GLN A 127 6.31 -21.53 -7.34
N VAL A 128 5.75 -21.42 -6.12
CA VAL A 128 5.77 -22.50 -5.12
C VAL A 128 4.45 -23.28 -5.10
N SER A 129 4.52 -24.61 -5.14
CA SER A 129 3.40 -25.53 -4.91
C SER A 129 3.11 -25.68 -3.41
N LEU A 130 1.96 -25.17 -2.98
CA LEU A 130 1.53 -25.21 -1.57
C LEU A 130 0.12 -25.78 -1.43
N TYR A 131 -0.12 -26.47 -0.33
CA TYR A 131 -1.48 -26.89 0.01
C TYR A 131 -2.35 -25.68 0.37
N VAL A 132 -3.63 -25.75 -0.05
CA VAL A 132 -4.64 -24.68 0.05
C VAL A 132 -4.70 -24.06 1.45
N VAL A 133 -4.81 -24.87 2.51
CA VAL A 133 -4.78 -24.44 3.92
C VAL A 133 -4.19 -25.56 4.77
N PRO A 134 -3.09 -25.41 5.54
CA PRO A 134 -2.58 -24.15 6.09
C PRO A 134 -1.31 -23.64 5.40
N CYS A 135 -0.73 -24.38 4.46
CA CYS A 135 0.58 -24.08 3.90
C CYS A 135 0.59 -22.74 3.13
N PHE A 136 -0.39 -22.51 2.27
CA PHE A 136 -0.51 -21.25 1.51
C PHE A 136 -0.66 -20.04 2.43
N LYS A 137 -1.55 -20.14 3.44
CA LYS A 137 -1.72 -19.10 4.46
C LYS A 137 -0.39 -18.83 5.17
N ASN A 138 0.24 -19.84 5.76
CA ASN A 138 1.47 -19.65 6.53
C ASN A 138 2.61 -19.09 5.68
N TYR A 139 2.76 -19.51 4.44
CA TYR A 139 3.84 -19.04 3.56
C TYR A 139 3.66 -17.57 3.15
N HIS A 140 2.44 -17.12 2.90
CA HIS A 140 2.18 -15.74 2.51
C HIS A 140 1.86 -14.80 3.69
N THR A 141 1.61 -15.32 4.90
CA THR A 141 1.31 -14.48 6.09
C THR A 141 2.41 -14.46 7.14
N LYS A 142 3.29 -15.48 7.22
CA LYS A 142 4.33 -15.54 8.26
C LYS A 142 5.71 -15.04 7.79
N THR A 143 5.80 -14.54 6.57
CA THR A 143 7.05 -14.06 5.95
C THR A 143 7.03 -12.53 5.85
N ASN A 144 6.64 -11.87 6.93
CA ASN A 144 7.08 -10.51 7.23
C ASN A 144 8.22 -10.66 8.26
N VAL A 145 9.39 -11.06 7.77
CA VAL A 145 10.68 -10.95 8.46
C VAL A 145 11.60 -10.18 7.53
#